data_AF-A0A2G5T983-F1
#
_entry.id   AF-A0A2G5T983-F1
#
_cell.length_a   1.000
_cell.length_b   1.000
_cell.length_c   1.000
_cell.angle_alpha   90.00
_cell.angle_beta   90.00
_cell.angle_gamma   90.00
#
_symmetry.space_group_name_H-M   'P 1'
#
loop_
_entity.id
_entity.type
_entity.pdbx_description
1 polymer ?
#
loop_
_entity_poly.entity_id
_entity_poly.type
_entity_poly.pdbx_seq_one_letter_code
_entity_poly.pdbx_strand_id
1 'polypeptide(L)'
;MSPPCYFNDVEKSMITEGCNSINLRNTKFSECLSEIQKESPDLSGYKCLKGVDFNSKAPTDIIDKFSKNQACTKQIMEEFCGKEAVENFDEYAEMTAEKVVQMAQMMQILQGES
;
A
#
# COMPACT_ATOMS: atom_id res chain seq x y z
N MET A 1 36.90 -11.00 2.77
CA MET A 1 35.84 -11.65 3.59
C MET A 1 35.40 -10.64 4.63
N SER A 2 34.10 -10.30 4.67
CA SER A 2 33.55 -9.43 5.73
C SER A 2 33.57 -10.16 7.09
N PRO A 3 33.79 -9.48 8.23
CA PRO A 3 33.83 -10.15 9.53
C PRO A 3 32.45 -10.76 9.90
N PRO A 4 32.42 -11.91 10.60
CA PRO A 4 31.22 -12.71 10.86
C PRO A 4 30.16 -12.09 11.78
N CYS A 5 30.33 -10.83 12.20
CA CYS A 5 29.42 -10.11 13.10
C CYS A 5 28.72 -8.91 12.44
N TYR A 6 28.85 -8.74 11.13
CA TYR A 6 28.19 -7.66 10.40
C TYR A 6 27.18 -8.23 9.43
N PHE A 7 25.94 -7.73 9.51
CA PHE A 7 24.98 -7.91 8.45
C PHE A 7 25.54 -7.33 7.15
N ASN A 8 25.39 -8.09 6.07
CA ASN A 8 25.66 -7.58 4.73
C ASN A 8 24.54 -6.62 4.30
N ASP A 9 24.74 -5.93 3.18
CA ASP A 9 23.81 -4.88 2.75
C ASP A 9 22.42 -5.43 2.38
N VAL A 10 22.35 -6.67 1.89
CA VAL A 10 21.08 -7.36 1.62
C VAL A 10 20.31 -7.60 2.92
N GLU A 11 20.99 -8.13 3.94
CA GLU A 11 20.37 -8.39 5.25
C GLU A 11 19.89 -7.09 5.91
N LYS A 12 20.70 -6.02 5.85
CA LYS A 12 20.29 -4.69 6.34
C LYS A 12 19.08 -4.15 5.60
N SER A 13 19.04 -4.31 4.28
CA SER A 13 17.91 -3.89 3.45
C SER A 13 16.63 -4.63 3.84
N MET A 14 16.70 -5.95 3.98
CA MET A 14 15.55 -6.77 4.39
C MET A 14 15.02 -6.37 5.77
N ILE A 15 15.91 -6.11 6.73
CA ILE A 15 15.51 -5.62 8.07
C ILE A 15 14.81 -4.25 7.95
N THR A 16 15.38 -3.34 7.16
CA THR A 16 14.82 -1.99 6.95
C THR A 16 13.43 -2.06 6.30
N GLU A 17 13.27 -2.87 5.26
CA GLU A 17 11.97 -3.08 4.60
C GLU A 17 10.94 -3.71 5.53
N GLY A 18 11.38 -4.63 6.40
CA GLY A 18 10.57 -5.22 7.46
C GLY A 18 10.06 -4.16 8.44
N CYS A 19 10.96 -3.31 8.95
CA CYS A 19 10.59 -2.19 9.84
C CYS A 19 9.60 -1.24 9.16
N ASN A 20 9.84 -0.87 7.90
CA ASN A 20 8.96 0.01 7.14
C ASN A 20 7.56 -0.61 6.96
N SER A 21 7.48 -1.92 6.74
CA SER A 21 6.21 -2.64 6.63
C SER A 21 5.42 -2.63 7.94
N ILE A 22 6.09 -2.85 9.07
CA ILE A 22 5.47 -2.83 10.40
C ILE A 22 4.97 -1.41 10.73
N ASN A 23 5.81 -0.40 10.49
CA ASN A 23 5.45 0.99 10.72
C ASN A 23 4.21 1.37 9.91
N LEU A 24 4.20 1.07 8.60
CA LEU A 24 3.06 1.35 7.73
C LEU A 24 1.77 0.69 8.23
N ARG A 25 1.82 -0.57 8.66
CA ARG A 25 0.66 -1.30 9.19
C ARG A 25 0.05 -0.67 10.44
N ASN A 26 0.85 0.03 11.25
CA ASN A 26 0.41 0.66 12.49
C ASN A 26 -0.06 2.11 12.30
N THR A 27 -0.22 2.57 11.06
CA THR A 27 -0.70 3.93 10.75
C THR A 27 -2.21 4.01 10.66
N LYS A 28 -2.76 5.22 10.90
CA LYS A 28 -4.16 5.55 10.61
C LYS A 28 -4.53 5.36 9.13
N PHE A 29 -3.57 5.52 8.23
CA PHE A 29 -3.74 5.22 6.81
C PHE A 29 -4.06 3.74 6.58
N SER A 30 -3.27 2.82 7.15
CA SER A 30 -3.51 1.38 6.97
C SER A 30 -4.76 0.89 7.69
N GLU A 31 -5.05 1.45 8.87
CA GLU A 31 -6.31 1.21 9.59
C GLU A 31 -7.50 1.59 8.71
N CYS A 32 -7.49 2.79 8.16
CA CYS A 32 -8.55 3.30 7.28
C CYS A 32 -8.77 2.43 6.04
N LEU A 33 -7.69 2.00 5.35
CA LEU A 33 -7.81 1.08 4.22
C LEU A 33 -8.45 -0.25 4.62
N SER A 34 -8.11 -0.76 5.81
CA SER A 34 -8.72 -1.99 6.33
C SER A 34 -10.19 -1.81 6.67
N GLU A 35 -10.58 -0.65 7.21
CA GLU A 35 -11.97 -0.33 7.53
C GLU A 35 -12.81 -0.19 6.27
N ILE A 36 -12.35 0.54 5.26
CA ILE A 36 -13.04 0.67 3.98
C ILE A 36 -13.22 -0.70 3.31
N GLN A 37 -12.18 -1.56 3.30
CA GLN A 37 -12.30 -2.91 2.76
C GLN A 37 -13.29 -3.79 3.54
N LYS A 38 -13.35 -3.63 4.86
CA LYS A 38 -14.22 -4.42 5.73
C LYS A 38 -15.68 -3.99 5.61
N GLU A 39 -15.92 -2.69 5.61
CA GLU A 39 -17.27 -2.11 5.59
C GLU A 39 -17.83 -2.04 4.16
N SER A 40 -16.96 -2.03 3.16
CA SER A 40 -17.31 -1.94 1.74
C SER A 40 -18.38 -0.86 1.49
N PRO A 41 -18.12 0.40 1.89
CA PRO A 41 -19.09 1.48 1.75
C PRO A 41 -19.45 1.72 0.28
N ASP A 42 -20.64 2.28 0.03
CA ASP A 42 -21.01 2.73 -1.30
C ASP A 42 -20.19 3.96 -1.69
N LEU A 43 -19.27 3.79 -2.64
CA LEU A 43 -18.42 4.85 -3.16
C LEU A 43 -18.91 5.40 -4.51
N SER A 44 -20.12 5.04 -4.96
CA SER A 44 -20.68 5.48 -6.25
C SER A 44 -20.80 7.00 -6.39
N GLY A 45 -20.88 7.73 -5.26
CA GLY A 45 -20.87 9.20 -5.23
C GLY A 45 -19.53 9.82 -5.67
N TYR A 46 -18.42 9.09 -5.55
CA TYR A 46 -17.08 9.57 -5.89
C TYR A 46 -16.80 9.39 -7.38
N LYS A 47 -17.31 10.31 -8.20
CA LYS A 47 -17.13 10.30 -9.67
C LYS A 47 -15.66 10.29 -10.11
N CYS A 48 -14.74 10.70 -9.23
CA CYS A 48 -13.30 10.69 -9.48
C CYS A 48 -12.68 9.28 -9.53
N LEU A 49 -13.37 8.24 -9.04
CA LEU A 49 -12.87 6.86 -9.06
C LEU A 49 -12.75 6.28 -10.47
N LYS A 50 -13.44 6.86 -11.47
CA LYS A 50 -13.39 6.45 -12.89
C LYS A 50 -13.56 4.93 -13.11
N GLY A 51 -14.33 4.26 -12.24
CA GLY A 51 -14.57 2.81 -12.32
C GLY A 51 -13.53 1.93 -11.62
N VAL A 52 -12.56 2.50 -10.90
CA VAL A 52 -11.64 1.74 -10.05
C VAL A 52 -12.41 1.12 -8.88
N ASP A 53 -12.31 -0.19 -8.75
CA ASP A 53 -12.84 -0.92 -7.60
C ASP A 53 -11.94 -0.68 -6.38
N PHE A 54 -12.42 0.16 -5.45
CA PHE A 54 -11.70 0.49 -4.21
C PHE A 54 -11.47 -0.73 -3.30
N ASN A 55 -12.27 -1.79 -3.43
CA ASN A 55 -12.14 -3.02 -2.64
C ASN A 55 -11.33 -4.11 -3.34
N SER A 56 -11.00 -3.91 -4.62
CA SER A 56 -10.15 -4.85 -5.36
C SER A 56 -8.77 -4.99 -4.73
N LYS A 57 -8.33 -6.25 -4.63
CA LYS A 57 -6.98 -6.65 -4.20
C LYS A 57 -6.04 -6.90 -5.37
N ALA A 58 -6.50 -6.68 -6.60
CA ALA A 58 -5.66 -6.83 -7.78
C ALA A 58 -4.51 -5.80 -7.73
N PRO A 59 -3.26 -6.20 -8.02
CA PRO A 59 -2.12 -5.28 -7.97
C PRO A 59 -2.32 -4.01 -8.82
N THR A 60 -2.90 -4.16 -10.01
CA THR A 60 -3.19 -3.05 -10.93
C THR A 60 -4.17 -2.04 -10.33
N ASP A 61 -5.20 -2.52 -9.66
CA ASP A 61 -6.24 -1.65 -9.07
C ASP A 61 -5.70 -0.93 -7.85
N ILE A 62 -4.86 -1.60 -7.04
CA ILE A 62 -4.18 -0.96 -5.91
C ILE A 62 -3.22 0.13 -6.41
N ILE A 63 -2.42 -0.16 -7.43
CA ILE A 63 -1.53 0.84 -8.04
C ILE A 63 -2.35 2.02 -8.57
N ASP A 64 -3.46 1.77 -9.25
CA ASP A 64 -4.29 2.83 -9.82
C ASP A 64 -4.97 3.70 -8.75
N LYS A 65 -5.31 3.16 -7.57
CA LYS A 65 -5.81 3.94 -6.42
C LYS A 65 -4.78 4.96 -5.93
N PHE A 66 -3.53 4.53 -5.81
CA PHE A 66 -2.48 5.32 -5.17
C PHE A 66 -1.63 6.15 -6.14
N SER A 67 -1.66 5.85 -7.44
CA SER A 67 -0.95 6.64 -8.47
C SER A 67 -1.88 7.51 -9.31
N LYS A 68 -2.87 6.91 -9.99
CA LYS A 68 -3.73 7.63 -10.95
C LYS A 68 -4.88 8.37 -10.28
N ASN A 69 -5.40 7.81 -9.18
CA ASN A 69 -6.57 8.33 -8.47
C ASN A 69 -6.22 8.84 -7.07
N GLN A 70 -4.95 9.21 -6.86
CA GLN A 70 -4.39 9.61 -5.57
C GLN A 70 -5.24 10.66 -4.84
N ALA A 71 -5.64 11.73 -5.53
CA ALA A 71 -6.49 12.78 -4.95
C ALA A 71 -7.88 12.27 -4.54
N CYS A 72 -8.46 11.37 -5.34
CA CYS A 72 -9.77 10.77 -5.05
C CYS A 72 -9.69 9.84 -3.83
N THR A 73 -8.66 9.00 -3.80
CA THR A 73 -8.38 8.10 -2.68
C THR A 73 -8.15 8.88 -1.39
N LYS A 74 -7.37 9.98 -1.44
CA LYS A 74 -7.16 10.86 -0.30
C LYS A 74 -8.47 11.48 0.21
N GLN A 75 -9.30 11.99 -0.71
CA GLN A 75 -10.61 12.53 -0.35
C GLN A 75 -11.50 11.49 0.34
N ILE A 76 -11.61 10.28 -0.23
CA ILE A 76 -12.40 9.19 0.35
C ILE A 76 -11.91 8.85 1.76
N MET A 77 -10.58 8.70 1.94
CA MET A 77 -10.00 8.38 3.24
C MET A 77 -10.20 9.50 4.27
N GLU A 78 -10.09 10.76 3.87
CA GLU A 78 -10.35 11.90 4.76
C GLU A 78 -11.83 11.98 5.16
N GLU A 79 -12.75 11.77 4.23
CA GLU A 79 -14.20 11.82 4.49
C GLU A 79 -14.68 10.63 5.33
N PHE A 80 -14.12 9.43 5.10
CA PHE A 80 -14.54 8.21 5.79
C PHE A 80 -13.87 8.04 7.16
N CYS A 81 -12.56 8.29 7.27
CA CYS A 81 -11.75 8.00 8.46
C CYS A 81 -11.26 9.26 9.20
N GLY A 82 -11.41 10.44 8.60
CA GLY A 82 -10.92 11.70 9.16
C GLY A 82 -9.49 12.07 8.74
N LYS A 83 -9.07 13.28 9.14
CA LYS A 83 -7.82 13.92 8.70
C LYS A 83 -6.55 13.15 9.08
N GLU A 84 -6.57 12.44 10.20
CA GLU A 84 -5.41 11.65 10.67
C GLU A 84 -5.05 10.52 9.68
N ALA A 85 -6.04 9.99 8.94
CA ALA A 85 -5.81 8.94 7.95
C ALA A 85 -5.03 9.44 6.72
N VAL A 86 -4.94 10.76 6.51
CA VAL A 86 -4.36 11.37 5.31
C VAL A 86 -3.18 12.31 5.59
N GLU A 87 -2.69 12.36 6.84
CA GLU A 87 -1.61 13.28 7.26
C GLU A 87 -0.32 13.05 6.45
N ASN A 88 0.10 11.78 6.29
CA ASN A 88 1.26 11.38 5.49
C ASN A 88 0.83 10.56 4.27
N PHE A 89 -0.30 10.94 3.66
CA PHE A 89 -0.94 10.16 2.61
C PHE A 89 0.01 9.84 1.44
N ASP A 90 0.76 10.83 0.95
CA ASP A 90 1.56 10.67 -0.27
C ASP A 90 2.70 9.65 -0.07
N GLU A 91 3.38 9.71 1.07
CA GLU A 91 4.43 8.75 1.46
C GLU A 91 3.85 7.34 1.61
N TYR A 92 2.75 7.18 2.35
CA TYR A 92 2.15 5.88 2.58
C TYR A 92 1.51 5.27 1.32
N ALA A 93 0.98 6.12 0.44
CA ALA A 93 0.46 5.71 -0.87
C ALA A 93 1.60 5.17 -1.77
N GLU A 94 2.74 5.87 -1.82
CA GLU A 94 3.93 5.43 -2.55
C GLU A 94 4.45 4.10 -2.00
N MET A 95 4.69 4.01 -0.69
CA MET A 95 5.15 2.77 -0.04
C MET A 95 4.19 1.59 -0.30
N THR A 96 2.89 1.84 -0.33
CA THR A 96 1.89 0.79 -0.60
C THR A 96 1.97 0.32 -2.05
N ALA A 97 2.07 1.24 -3.01
CA ALA A 97 2.20 0.91 -4.43
C ALA A 97 3.50 0.15 -4.71
N GLU A 98 4.63 0.59 -4.16
CA GLU A 98 5.93 -0.07 -4.30
C GLU A 98 5.91 -1.51 -3.78
N LYS A 99 5.35 -1.72 -2.57
CA LYS A 99 5.22 -3.06 -1.98
C LYS A 99 4.37 -3.98 -2.84
N VAL A 100 3.28 -3.47 -3.41
CA VAL A 100 2.43 -4.25 -4.32
C VAL A 100 3.19 -4.66 -5.59
N VAL A 101 4.00 -3.77 -6.16
CA VAL A 101 4.86 -4.08 -7.31
C VAL A 101 5.88 -5.16 -6.93
N GLN A 102 6.58 -5.01 -5.81
CA GLN A 102 7.55 -5.99 -5.31
C GLN A 102 6.90 -7.37 -5.09
N MET A 103 5.73 -7.41 -4.44
CA MET A 103 4.99 -8.66 -4.23
C MET A 103 4.54 -9.31 -5.54
N ALA A 104 4.07 -8.52 -6.51
CA ALA A 104 3.68 -9.04 -7.82
C ALA A 104 4.88 -9.64 -8.58
N GLN A 105 6.04 -8.97 -8.54
CA GLN A 105 7.29 -9.49 -9.12
C GLN A 105 7.73 -10.80 -8.44
N MET A 106 7.68 -10.85 -7.10
CA MET A 106 8.03 -12.06 -6.35
C MET A 106 7.10 -13.24 -6.71
N MET A 107 5.79 -13.00 -6.85
CA MET A 107 4.84 -14.03 -7.27
C MET A 107 5.13 -14.55 -8.69
N GLN A 108 5.53 -13.68 -9.63
CA GLN A 108 5.91 -14.10 -10.99
C GLN A 108 7.15 -15.00 -10.98
N ILE A 109 8.13 -14.72 -10.12
CA ILE A 109 9.33 -15.56 -9.98
C ILE A 109 8.93 -16.95 -9.45
N LEU A 110 8.09 -17.03 -8.42
CA LEU A 110 7.62 -18.30 -7.85
C LEU A 110 6.73 -19.12 -8.81
N GLN A 111 6.05 -18.47 -9.74
CA GLN A 111 5.24 -19.12 -10.78
C GLN A 111 6.05 -19.48 -12.04
N GLY A 112 7.26 -18.93 -12.19
CA GLY A 112 8.17 -19.19 -13.31
C GLY A 112 9.16 -20.34 -13.08
N GLU A 113 9.12 -20.98 -11.90
CA GLU A 113 9.98 -22.13 -11.53
C GLU A 113 9.32 -23.51 -11.75
N SER A 114 8.28 -23.61 -12.59
CA SER A 114 7.60 -24.88 -12.92
C SER A 114 7.71 -25.28 -14.39
#